data_AF-A0A699XLM1-F1
#
_entry.id   AF-A0A699XLM1-F1
#
_cell.length_a   1.000
_cell.length_b   1.000
_cell.length_c   1.000
_cell.angle_alpha   90.00
_cell.angle_beta   90.00
_cell.angle_gamma   90.00
#
_symmetry.space_group_name_H-M   'P 1'
#
loop_
_entity.id
_entity.type
_entity.pdbx_description
1 polymer ?
#
loop_
_entity_poly.entity_id
_entity_poly.type
_entity_poly.pdbx_seq_one_letter_code
_entity_poly.pdbx_strand_id
1 'polypeptide(L)' 'MNLLNCMMINIDHQYGARGTASRETFEEGYEAFKLGAMLQEMRKESNMTQEQLAAKCGTTKTYISRIENNASDIRLST' A
#
# COMPACT_ATOMS: atom_id res chain seq x y z
N MET A 1 28.00 -5.77 -3.19
CA MET A 1 26.83 -5.09 -2.60
C MET A 1 25.69 -5.20 -3.61
N ASN A 2 24.54 -5.76 -3.24
CA ASN A 2 23.41 -5.94 -4.16
C ASN A 2 22.35 -4.82 -3.97
N LEU A 3 21.48 -4.65 -4.97
CA LEU A 3 20.43 -3.62 -4.99
C LEU A 3 19.52 -3.67 -3.76
N LEU A 4 19.21 -4.88 -3.27
CA LEU A 4 18.40 -5.11 -2.08
C LEU A 4 19.04 -4.55 -0.80
N ASN A 5 20.33 -4.78 -0.58
CA ASN A 5 21.04 -4.21 0.58
C ASN A 5 21.09 -2.68 0.52
N CYS A 6 21.23 -2.10 -0.68
CA CYS A 6 21.24 -0.64 -0.84
C CYS A 6 19.88 -0.01 -0.47
N MET A 7 18.78 -0.62 -0.93
CA MET A 7 17.44 -0.17 -0.57
C MET A 7 17.22 -0.23 0.95
N MET A 8 17.61 -1.33 1.60
CA MET A 8 17.45 -1.48 3.05
C MET A 8 18.20 -0.39 3.82
N ILE A 9 19.45 -0.11 3.45
CA ILE A 9 20.27 0.94 4.07
C ILE A 9 19.63 2.32 3.91
N ASN A 10 19.06 2.62 2.74
CA ASN A 10 18.40 3.90 2.51
C ASN A 10 17.11 4.04 3.35
N ILE A 11 16.34 2.97 3.49
CA ILE A 11 15.13 2.98 4.35
C ILE A 11 15.53 3.17 5.81
N ASP A 12 16.59 2.50 6.28
CA ASP A 12 17.11 2.68 7.64
C ASP A 12 17.57 4.14 7.88
N HIS A 13 18.19 4.77 6.88
CA HIS A 13 18.63 6.17 6.95
C HIS A 13 17.45 7.17 7.01
N GLN A 14 16.34 6.89 6.32
CA GLN A 14 15.19 7.78 6.24
C GLN A 14 14.19 7.58 7.39
N TYR A 15 13.95 6.34 7.80
CA TYR A 15 12.87 5.98 8.72
C TYR A 15 13.35 5.29 9.99
N GLY A 16 14.66 5.13 10.15
CA GLY A 16 15.26 4.43 11.27
C GLY A 16 15.31 2.91 11.08
N ALA A 17 16.07 2.26 11.97
CA ALA A 17 16.15 0.82 12.05
C ALA A 17 14.77 0.21 12.39
N ARG A 18 14.59 -1.06 12.04
CA ARG A 18 13.40 -1.84 12.44
C ARG A 18 13.16 -1.82 13.95
N GLY A 19 11.89 -1.74 14.34
CA GLY A 19 11.46 -1.64 15.74
C GLY A 19 11.51 -0.23 16.33
N THR A 20 11.84 0.79 15.53
CA THR A 20 11.63 2.19 15.92
C THR A 20 10.21 2.63 15.53
N ALA A 21 9.59 3.52 16.30
CA ALA A 21 8.24 4.01 16.01
C ALA A 21 8.08 4.61 14.60
N SER A 22 9.12 5.33 14.13
CA SER A 22 9.15 5.88 12.76
C SER A 22 9.14 4.77 11.70
N ARG A 23 9.91 3.70 11.95
CA ARG A 23 9.98 2.56 11.03
C ARG A 23 8.70 1.74 11.03
N GLU A 24 8.11 1.52 12.20
CA GLU A 24 6.82 0.82 12.33
C GLU A 24 5.71 1.58 11.59
N THR A 25 5.61 2.91 11.79
CA THR A 25 4.66 3.76 11.05
C THR A 25 4.86 3.68 9.53
N PHE A 26 6.12 3.72 9.07
CA PHE A 26 6.44 3.57 7.65
C PHE A 26 6.04 2.19 7.12
N GLU A 27 6.38 1.11 7.83
CA GLU A 27 6.09 -0.26 7.40
C GLU A 27 4.58 -0.54 7.39
N GLU A 28 3.83 -0.06 8.39
CA GLU A 28 2.35 -0.12 8.40
C GLU A 28 1.74 0.57 7.17
N GLY A 29 2.23 1.77 6.87
CA GLY A 29 1.76 2.51 5.70
C GLY A 29 2.13 1.83 4.38
N TYR A 30 3.35 1.28 4.31
CA TYR A 30 3.82 0.54 3.14
C TYR A 30 3.00 -0.74 2.90
N GLU A 31 2.67 -1.49 3.94
CA GLU A 31 1.85 -2.70 3.80
C GLU A 31 0.43 -2.36 3.34
N ALA A 32 -0.18 -1.29 3.86
CA ALA A 32 -1.48 -0.81 3.38
C ALA A 32 -1.42 -0.41 1.89
N PHE A 33 -0.35 0.30 1.48
CA PHE A 33 -0.11 0.65 0.09
C PHE A 33 -0.01 -0.58 -0.81
N LYS A 34 0.82 -1.53 -0.41
CA LYS A 34 1.09 -2.75 -1.17
C LYS A 34 -0.18 -3.56 -1.38
N LEU A 35 -1.00 -3.73 -0.34
CA LEU A 35 -2.28 -4.44 -0.45
C LEU A 35 -3.26 -3.75 -1.41
N GLY A 36 -3.39 -2.43 -1.35
CA GLY A 36 -4.24 -1.66 -2.25
C GLY A 36 -3.79 -1.76 -3.72
N ALA A 37 -2.49 -1.67 -3.96
CA ALA A 37 -1.90 -1.83 -5.28
C ALA A 37 -2.13 -3.24 -5.84
N MET A 38 -1.87 -4.28 -5.05
CA MET A 38 -2.10 -5.68 -5.44
C MET A 38 -3.58 -5.94 -5.76
N LEU A 39 -4.51 -5.42 -4.96
CA LEU A 39 -5.95 -5.55 -5.24
C LEU A 39 -6.31 -4.91 -6.58
N GLN A 40 -5.78 -3.71 -6.85
CA GLN A 40 -6.03 -3.01 -8.10
C GLN A 40 -5.49 -3.79 -9.30
N GLU A 41 -4.29 -4.37 -9.20
CA GLU A 41 -3.71 -5.20 -10.26
C GLU A 41 -4.56 -6.43 -10.53
N MET A 42 -4.88 -7.23 -9.52
CA MET A 42 -5.72 -8.43 -9.67
C MET A 42 -7.10 -8.11 -10.25
N ARG A 43 -7.69 -6.96 -9.87
CA ARG A 43 -8.96 -6.49 -10.45
C ARG A 43 -8.82 -6.20 -11.95
N LYS A 44 -7.75 -5.50 -12.34
CA LYS A 44 -7.47 -5.17 -13.75
C LYS A 44 -7.18 -6.44 -14.57
N GLU A 45 -6.40 -7.38 -14.03
CA GLU A 45 -6.14 -8.69 -14.66
C GLU A 45 -7.44 -9.49 -14.85
N SER A 46 -8.39 -9.33 -13.93
CA SER A 46 -9.73 -9.92 -14.03
C SER A 46 -10.68 -9.16 -14.97
N ASN A 47 -10.22 -8.11 -15.65
CA ASN A 47 -11.01 -7.23 -16.52
C ASN A 47 -12.25 -6.62 -15.84
N MET A 48 -12.16 -6.29 -14.54
CA MET A 48 -13.27 -5.74 -13.76
C MET A 48 -13.11 -4.24 -13.50
N THR A 49 -14.22 -3.50 -13.50
CA THR A 49 -14.29 -2.15 -12.92
C THR A 49 -14.40 -2.21 -11.40
N GLN A 50 -14.15 -1.09 -10.71
CA GLN A 50 -14.33 -1.01 -9.26
C GLN A 50 -15.79 -1.26 -8.86
N GLU A 51 -16.75 -0.79 -9.64
CA GLU A 51 -18.18 -1.04 -9.47
C GLU A 51 -18.52 -2.53 -9.57
N GLN A 52 -17.95 -3.24 -10.55
CA GLN A 52 -18.17 -4.68 -10.73
C GLN A 52 -17.58 -5.48 -9.57
N LEU A 53 -16.35 -5.14 -9.14
CA LEU A 53 -15.75 -5.76 -7.97
C LEU A 53 -16.58 -5.49 -6.71
N ALA A 54 -17.03 -4.25 -6.52
CA ALA A 54 -17.87 -3.87 -5.38
C ALA A 54 -19.18 -4.67 -5.34
N ALA A 55 -19.86 -4.83 -6.48
CA ALA A 55 -21.07 -5.63 -6.59
C ALA A 55 -20.82 -7.10 -6.21
N LYS A 56 -19.69 -7.68 -6.66
CA LYS A 56 -19.31 -9.06 -6.35
C LYS A 56 -18.96 -9.27 -4.87
N CYS A 57 -18.37 -8.26 -4.24
CA CYS A 57 -17.98 -8.30 -2.82
C CYS A 57 -19.07 -7.83 -1.86
N GLY A 58 -20.24 -7.40 -2.35
CA GLY A 58 -21.31 -6.87 -1.49
C GLY A 58 -20.93 -5.57 -0.78
N THR A 59 -20.16 -4.69 -1.45
CA THR A 59 -19.73 -3.40 -0.90
C THR A 59 -19.98 -2.26 -1.90
N THR A 60 -19.46 -1.07 -1.63
CA THR A 60 -19.61 0.11 -2.50
C THR A 60 -18.36 0.36 -3.34
N LYS A 61 -18.53 0.96 -4.52
CA LYS A 61 -17.40 1.43 -5.34
C LYS A 61 -16.47 2.34 -4.55
N THR A 62 -17.02 3.25 -3.75
CA THR A 62 -16.24 4.16 -2.89
C THR A 62 -15.36 3.39 -1.91
N TYR A 63 -15.86 2.28 -1.35
CA TYR A 63 -15.08 1.44 -0.45
C TYR A 63 -13.93 0.71 -1.17
N ILE A 64 -14.19 0.13 -2.36
CA ILE A 64 -13.13 -0.45 -3.20
C ILE A 64 -12.10 0.60 -3.61
N SER A 65 -12.55 1.77 -4.06
CA SER A 65 -11.68 2.88 -4.43
C SER A 65 -10.83 3.35 -3.26
N ARG A 66 -11.38 3.40 -2.05
CA ARG A 66 -10.58 3.65 -0.84
C ARG A 66 -9.54 2.56 -0.65
N ILE A 67 -9.87 1.27 -0.69
CA ILE A 67 -8.84 0.24 -0.48
C ILE A 67 -7.72 0.34 -1.53
N GLU A 68 -8.08 0.57 -2.80
CA GLU A 68 -7.08 0.68 -3.88
C GLU A 68 -6.24 1.96 -3.83
N ASN A 69 -6.75 3.05 -3.26
CA ASN A 69 -6.09 4.37 -3.32
C ASN A 69 -5.68 4.95 -1.95
N ASN A 70 -6.26 4.48 -0.84
CA ASN A 70 -6.13 5.11 0.48
C ASN A 70 -4.79 4.83 1.18
N ALA A 71 -3.89 4.17 0.47
CA ALA A 71 -2.47 4.29 0.70
C ALA A 71 -1.96 5.74 0.63
N SER A 72 -2.68 6.62 -0.06
CA SER A 72 -2.30 8.03 -0.26
C SER A 72 -2.66 8.97 0.89
N ASP A 73 -3.53 8.57 1.83
CA ASP A 73 -3.77 9.33 3.08
C ASP A 73 -2.66 9.09 4.13
N ILE A 74 -1.78 8.10 3.91
CA ILE A 74 -0.43 8.08 4.49
C ILE A 74 0.41 9.11 3.73
N ARG A 75 -0.02 10.36 3.76
CA ARG A 75 0.95 11.44 3.78
C ARG A 75 1.70 11.24 5.07
N LEU A 76 2.83 10.53 4.98
CA LEU A 76 3.94 10.65 5.93
C LEU A 76 4.07 12.14 6.19
N SER A 77 3.46 12.56 7.29
CA SER A 77 3.32 13.96 7.65
C SER A 77 4.72 14.35 8.04
N THR A 78 5.45 14.96 7.10
CA THR A 78 6.71 15.63 7.37
C THR A 78 6.52 16.69 8.44
#